data_AF-A0A173ZUM5-F1
#
_entry.id   AF-A0A173ZUM5-F1
#
_cell.length_a   1.000
_cell.length_b   1.000
_cell.length_c   1.000
_cell.angle_alpha   90.00
_cell.angle_beta   90.00
_cell.angle_gamma   90.00
#
_symmetry.space_group_name_H-M   'P 1'
#
loop_
_entity.id
_entity.type
_entity.pdbx_description
1 polymer ?
#
loop_
_entity_poly.entity_id
_entity_poly.type
_entity_poly.pdbx_seq_one_letter_code
_entity_poly.pdbx_strand_id
1 'polypeptide(L)'
;MDDNVYVTLTDHISFAIERYKQGLNFKNALLWEIKRFYNHEFLIGKEALAIIKKRLDVVLPEDEAASIAMHIVNAELNSRNMNETLDITKMIQNILNIVKFHFNIELDEYSLHYERFITHLKFFAQRMISGKIIKDDDTNFCEMIKTQYKEAYSCAEKIKKYVLKDFNHELSDEEMMYLTVHIKRIIKED
;
A
#
# COMPACT_ATOMS: atom_id res chain seq x y z
N MET A 1 -16.73 2.97 9.57
CA MET A 1 -16.62 3.36 8.14
C MET A 1 -17.06 4.79 8.03
N ASP A 2 -16.29 5.61 7.30
CA ASP A 2 -16.67 6.97 6.97
C ASP A 2 -17.89 6.95 6.01
N ASP A 3 -18.97 7.63 6.37
CA ASP A 3 -20.20 7.69 5.56
C ASP A 3 -19.96 8.34 4.19
N ASN A 4 -18.86 9.09 4.03
CA ASN A 4 -18.44 9.64 2.74
C ASN A 4 -18.12 8.56 1.69
N VAL A 5 -17.85 7.31 2.12
CA VAL A 5 -17.62 6.19 1.19
C VAL A 5 -18.83 5.92 0.30
N TYR A 6 -20.06 6.08 0.82
CA TYR A 6 -21.28 5.86 0.04
C TYR A 6 -21.42 6.88 -1.08
N VAL A 7 -21.08 8.14 -0.80
CA VAL A 7 -21.13 9.23 -1.78
C VAL A 7 -20.09 9.00 -2.87
N THR A 8 -18.83 8.78 -2.48
CA THR A 8 -17.73 8.62 -3.44
C THR A 8 -17.87 7.36 -4.31
N LEU A 9 -18.35 6.25 -3.74
CA LEU A 9 -18.63 5.03 -4.53
C LEU A 9 -19.79 5.22 -5.50
N THR A 10 -20.85 5.92 -5.09
CA THR A 10 -22.00 6.16 -5.97
C THR A 10 -21.60 6.99 -7.18
N ASP A 11 -20.84 8.07 -6.97
CA ASP A 11 -20.31 8.92 -8.04
C ASP A 11 -19.39 8.13 -8.97
N HIS A 12 -18.44 7.38 -8.39
CA HIS A 12 -17.52 6.52 -9.15
C HIS A 12 -18.24 5.49 -10.03
N ILE A 13 -19.21 4.76 -9.47
CA ILE A 13 -19.97 3.73 -10.23
C ILE A 13 -20.78 4.39 -11.35
N SER A 14 -21.44 5.52 -11.08
CA SER A 14 -22.19 6.26 -12.09
C SER A 14 -21.29 6.64 -13.27
N PHE A 15 -20.12 7.22 -12.98
CA PHE A 15 -19.15 7.62 -13.99
C PHE A 15 -18.49 6.43 -14.71
N ALA A 16 -18.22 5.32 -14.01
CA ALA A 16 -17.69 4.10 -14.62
C ALA A 16 -18.66 3.50 -15.64
N ILE A 17 -19.96 3.48 -15.32
CA ILE A 17 -21.00 3.01 -16.24
C ILE A 17 -21.13 3.95 -17.44
N GLU A 18 -21.11 5.25 -17.23
CA GLU A 18 -21.16 6.23 -18.33
C GLU A 18 -19.98 6.07 -19.29
N ARG A 19 -18.75 6.01 -18.76
CA ARG A 19 -17.55 5.77 -19.55
C ARG A 19 -17.63 4.47 -20.35
N TYR A 20 -18.08 3.39 -19.71
CA TYR A 20 -18.24 2.11 -20.37
C TYR A 20 -19.23 2.18 -21.55
N LYS A 21 -20.37 2.86 -21.37
CA LYS A 21 -21.36 3.06 -22.44
C LYS A 21 -20.84 3.90 -23.60
N GLN A 22 -19.89 4.80 -23.35
CA GLN A 22 -19.19 5.57 -24.38
C GLN A 22 -18.07 4.78 -25.08
N GLY A 23 -17.84 3.51 -24.71
CA GLY A 23 -16.77 2.68 -25.26
C GLY A 23 -15.37 3.07 -24.74
N LEU A 24 -15.28 3.85 -23.66
CA LEU A 24 -14.02 4.24 -23.05
C LEU A 24 -13.54 3.14 -22.10
N ASN A 25 -12.44 2.49 -22.48
CA ASN A 25 -11.81 1.46 -21.66
C ASN A 25 -11.01 2.08 -20.52
N PHE A 26 -11.37 1.75 -19.28
CA PHE A 26 -10.59 2.10 -18.11
C PHE A 26 -9.48 1.08 -17.85
N LYS A 27 -8.31 1.57 -17.46
CA LYS A 27 -7.16 0.77 -17.06
C LYS A 27 -6.60 1.28 -15.73
N ASN A 28 -6.47 0.37 -14.77
CA ASN A 28 -5.90 0.66 -13.46
C ASN A 28 -4.43 0.23 -13.47
N ALA A 29 -3.52 1.22 -13.38
CA ALA A 29 -2.09 0.98 -13.39
C ALA A 29 -1.56 0.19 -12.18
N LEU A 30 -2.36 0.10 -11.10
CA LEU A 30 -2.03 -0.58 -9.86
C LEU A 30 -2.87 -1.84 -9.63
N LEU A 31 -3.51 -2.38 -10.68
CA LEU A 31 -4.42 -3.53 -10.55
C LEU A 31 -3.77 -4.70 -9.79
N TRP A 32 -2.52 -5.04 -10.12
CA TRP A 32 -1.82 -6.17 -9.50
C TRP A 32 -1.47 -5.89 -8.04
N GLU A 33 -0.97 -4.69 -7.74
CA GLU A 33 -0.64 -4.23 -6.41
C GLU A 33 -1.88 -4.21 -5.51
N ILE A 34 -3.01 -3.75 -6.04
CA ILE A 34 -4.28 -3.70 -5.30
C ILE A 34 -4.78 -5.11 -4.99
N LYS A 35 -4.75 -6.02 -5.98
CA LYS A 35 -5.11 -7.44 -5.78
C LYS A 35 -4.25 -8.09 -4.69
N ARG A 36 -2.97 -7.73 -4.64
CA ARG A 36 -2.00 -8.31 -3.72
C ARG A 36 -2.08 -7.71 -2.32
N PHE A 37 -2.15 -6.38 -2.20
CA PHE A 37 -2.10 -5.70 -0.91
C PHE A 37 -3.47 -5.57 -0.24
N TYR A 38 -4.55 -5.55 -1.03
CA TYR A 38 -5.93 -5.31 -0.59
C TYR A 38 -6.84 -6.39 -1.17
N ASN A 39 -6.42 -7.65 -1.08
CA ASN A 39 -7.12 -8.78 -1.70
C ASN A 39 -8.57 -8.87 -1.23
N HIS A 40 -8.82 -8.64 0.06
CA HIS A 40 -10.17 -8.69 0.61
C HIS A 40 -11.06 -7.59 0.02
N GLU A 41 -10.57 -6.35 -0.03
CA GLU A 41 -11.29 -5.21 -0.60
C GLU A 41 -11.49 -5.37 -2.12
N PHE A 42 -10.51 -5.97 -2.81
CA PHE A 42 -10.60 -6.33 -4.21
C PHE A 42 -11.70 -7.36 -4.48
N LEU A 43 -11.82 -8.40 -3.64
CA LEU A 43 -12.89 -9.38 -3.74
C LEU A 43 -14.27 -8.75 -3.50
N ILE A 44 -14.37 -7.78 -2.58
CA ILE A 44 -15.59 -6.97 -2.42
C ILE A 44 -15.87 -6.19 -3.71
N GLY A 45 -14.86 -5.57 -4.32
CA GLY A 45 -14.99 -4.89 -5.61
C GLY A 45 -15.49 -5.81 -6.72
N LYS A 46 -15.00 -7.06 -6.79
CA LYS A 46 -15.45 -8.07 -7.76
C LYS A 46 -16.92 -8.43 -7.57
N GLU A 47 -17.35 -8.59 -6.32
CA GLU A 47 -18.76 -8.84 -6.00
C GLU A 47 -19.63 -7.63 -6.37
N ALA A 48 -19.16 -6.41 -6.15
CA ALA A 48 -19.84 -5.20 -6.59
C ALA A 48 -20.04 -5.17 -8.12
N LEU A 49 -19.04 -5.58 -8.90
CA LEU A 49 -19.20 -5.73 -10.36
C LEU A 49 -20.26 -6.77 -10.73
N ALA A 50 -20.32 -7.89 -10.00
CA ALA A 50 -21.36 -8.91 -10.23
C ALA A 50 -22.76 -8.37 -9.93
N ILE A 51 -22.92 -7.57 -8.88
CA ILE A 51 -24.18 -6.89 -8.54
C ILE A 51 -24.58 -5.90 -9.65
N ILE A 52 -23.63 -5.08 -10.14
CA ILE A 52 -23.86 -4.12 -11.23
C ILE A 52 -24.34 -4.85 -12.49
N LYS A 53 -23.65 -5.92 -12.88
CA LYS A 53 -24.05 -6.76 -14.02
C LYS A 53 -25.47 -7.30 -13.84
N LYS A 54 -25.79 -7.85 -12.66
CA LYS A 54 -27.11 -8.43 -12.38
C LYS A 54 -28.24 -7.40 -12.41
N ARG A 55 -28.00 -6.17 -11.93
CA ARG A 55 -29.04 -5.14 -11.80
C ARG A 55 -29.20 -4.27 -13.04
N LEU A 56 -28.11 -4.01 -13.76
CA LEU A 56 -28.06 -3.00 -14.81
C LEU A 56 -27.65 -3.56 -16.18
N ASP A 57 -27.31 -4.85 -16.25
CA ASP A 57 -26.81 -5.53 -17.47
C ASP A 57 -25.56 -4.86 -18.07
N VAL A 58 -24.71 -4.27 -17.20
CA VAL A 58 -23.44 -3.65 -17.58
C VAL A 58 -22.28 -4.50 -17.07
N VAL A 59 -21.35 -4.87 -17.95
CA VAL A 59 -20.16 -5.67 -17.62
C VAL A 59 -18.93 -4.77 -17.55
N LEU A 60 -18.67 -4.20 -16.38
CA LEU A 60 -17.47 -3.39 -16.15
C LEU A 60 -16.20 -4.26 -16.14
N PRO A 61 -15.04 -3.71 -16.57
CA PRO A 61 -13.77 -4.43 -16.53
C PRO A 61 -13.29 -4.65 -15.08
N GLU A 62 -12.41 -5.63 -14.89
CA GLU A 62 -11.81 -5.94 -13.57
C GLU A 62 -11.06 -4.74 -12.97
N ASP A 63 -10.53 -3.85 -13.81
CA ASP A 63 -9.92 -2.58 -13.40
C ASP A 63 -10.84 -1.75 -12.48
N GLU A 64 -12.17 -1.80 -12.67
CA GLU A 64 -13.12 -1.10 -11.80
C GLU A 64 -13.30 -1.78 -10.43
N ALA A 65 -13.07 -3.10 -10.33
CA ALA A 65 -13.04 -3.75 -9.01
C ALA A 65 -11.89 -3.23 -8.17
N ALA A 66 -10.73 -2.95 -8.79
CA ALA A 66 -9.60 -2.34 -8.11
C ALA A 66 -9.89 -0.89 -7.70
N SER A 67 -10.59 -0.11 -8.53
CA SER A 67 -11.03 1.25 -8.15
C SER A 67 -11.98 1.22 -6.95
N ILE A 68 -12.99 0.34 -6.97
CA ILE A 68 -13.93 0.15 -5.86
C ILE A 68 -13.19 -0.26 -4.59
N ALA A 69 -12.24 -1.19 -4.68
CA ALA A 69 -11.41 -1.59 -3.55
C ALA A 69 -10.69 -0.38 -2.94
N MET A 70 -10.11 0.49 -3.76
CA MET A 70 -9.40 1.67 -3.27
C MET A 70 -10.31 2.68 -2.57
N HIS A 71 -11.59 2.80 -2.97
CA HIS A 71 -12.56 3.61 -2.23
C HIS A 71 -12.81 3.06 -0.82
N ILE A 72 -12.88 1.74 -0.67
CA ILE A 72 -13.02 1.06 0.62
C ILE A 72 -11.77 1.29 1.47
N VAL A 73 -10.58 1.03 0.91
CA VAL A 73 -9.30 1.22 1.60
C VAL A 73 -9.12 2.68 2.04
N ASN A 74 -9.47 3.66 1.20
CA ASN A 74 -9.42 5.07 1.56
C ASN A 74 -10.26 5.37 2.81
N ALA A 75 -11.46 4.79 2.90
CA ALA A 75 -12.33 4.93 4.06
C ALA A 75 -11.81 4.21 5.31
N GLU A 76 -11.16 3.06 5.16
CA GLU A 76 -10.55 2.31 6.27
C GLU A 76 -9.32 3.00 6.83
N LEU A 77 -8.47 3.55 5.97
CA LEU A 77 -7.28 4.29 6.35
C LEU A 77 -7.59 5.72 6.82
N ASN A 78 -8.85 6.15 6.80
CA ASN A 78 -9.23 7.55 7.07
C ASN A 78 -8.34 8.54 6.29
N SER A 79 -7.99 8.18 5.04
CA SER A 79 -7.19 9.01 4.15
C SER A 79 -8.00 10.25 3.74
N ARG A 80 -7.33 11.39 3.55
CA ARG A 80 -8.01 12.64 3.21
C ARG A 80 -8.62 12.59 1.81
N ASN A 81 -7.99 11.84 0.91
CA ASN A 81 -8.42 11.65 -0.46
C ASN A 81 -7.76 10.41 -1.09
N MET A 82 -8.28 10.00 -2.23
CA MET A 82 -7.84 8.82 -2.98
C MET A 82 -6.35 8.89 -3.40
N ASN A 83 -5.80 10.09 -3.65
CA ASN A 83 -4.39 10.20 -4.05
C ASN A 83 -3.46 9.73 -2.93
N GLU A 84 -3.77 10.04 -1.67
CA GLU A 84 -2.99 9.55 -0.52
C GLU A 84 -2.97 8.01 -0.48
N THR A 85 -4.12 7.36 -0.70
CA THR A 85 -4.21 5.89 -0.69
C THR A 85 -3.43 5.26 -1.86
N LEU A 86 -3.46 5.90 -3.03
CA LEU A 86 -2.65 5.47 -4.18
C LEU A 86 -1.15 5.66 -3.92
N ASP A 87 -0.75 6.74 -3.27
CA ASP A 87 0.63 7.02 -2.92
C ASP A 87 1.16 6.04 -1.87
N ILE A 88 0.34 5.65 -0.88
CA ILE A 88 0.65 4.55 0.04
C ILE A 88 0.94 3.26 -0.73
N THR A 89 0.06 2.92 -1.67
CA THR A 89 0.18 1.68 -2.47
C THR A 89 1.47 1.68 -3.30
N LYS A 90 1.82 2.79 -3.94
CA LYS A 90 3.07 2.96 -4.67
C LYS A 90 4.30 2.90 -3.77
N MET A 91 4.23 3.52 -2.58
CA MET A 91 5.32 3.50 -1.62
C MET A 91 5.63 2.07 -1.19
N ILE A 92 4.61 1.28 -0.84
CA ILE A 92 4.75 -0.13 -0.49
C ILE A 92 5.43 -0.89 -1.63
N GLN A 93 4.94 -0.75 -2.87
CA GLN A 93 5.51 -1.43 -4.03
C GLN A 93 6.99 -1.09 -4.24
N ASN A 94 7.35 0.19 -4.14
CA ASN A 94 8.74 0.62 -4.32
C ASN A 94 9.66 0.14 -3.19
N ILE A 95 9.17 0.14 -1.95
CA ILE A 95 9.93 -0.41 -0.81
C ILE A 95 10.20 -1.90 -1.02
N LEU A 96 9.18 -2.69 -1.42
CA LEU A 96 9.37 -4.11 -1.72
C LEU A 96 10.38 -4.32 -2.85
N ASN A 97 10.31 -3.51 -3.91
CA ASN A 97 11.27 -3.57 -5.01
C ASN A 97 12.70 -3.27 -4.52
N ILE A 98 12.89 -2.25 -3.67
CA ILE A 98 14.20 -1.96 -3.08
C ILE A 98 14.73 -3.16 -2.30
N VAL A 99 13.89 -3.82 -1.50
CA VAL A 99 14.28 -5.03 -0.76
C VAL A 99 14.66 -6.16 -1.72
N LYS A 100 13.80 -6.48 -2.70
CA LYS A 100 14.06 -7.53 -3.71
C LYS A 100 15.39 -7.31 -4.43
N PHE A 101 15.62 -6.10 -4.95
CA PHE A 101 16.84 -5.78 -5.68
C PHE A 101 18.08 -5.68 -4.78
N HIS A 102 17.93 -5.25 -3.53
CA HIS A 102 19.05 -5.19 -2.60
C HIS A 102 19.60 -6.58 -2.28
N PHE A 103 18.72 -7.53 -2.00
CA PHE A 103 19.09 -8.88 -1.59
C PHE A 103 19.15 -9.89 -2.74
N ASN A 104 18.72 -9.49 -3.94
CA ASN A 104 18.59 -10.37 -5.11
C ASN A 104 17.72 -11.61 -4.80
N ILE A 105 16.55 -11.37 -4.22
CA ILE A 105 15.58 -12.40 -3.83
C ILE A 105 14.19 -12.09 -4.40
N GLU A 106 13.38 -13.13 -4.50
CA GLU A 106 11.93 -12.98 -4.54
C GLU A 106 11.37 -13.04 -3.12
N LEU A 107 10.25 -12.35 -2.89
CA LEU A 107 9.58 -12.37 -1.59
C LEU A 107 8.42 -13.36 -1.67
N ASP A 108 8.31 -14.27 -0.70
CA ASP A 108 7.16 -15.16 -0.59
C ASP A 108 5.91 -14.39 -0.16
N GLU A 109 5.06 -14.09 -1.14
CA GLU A 109 3.83 -13.30 -0.98
C GLU A 109 2.76 -14.02 -0.15
N TYR A 110 2.91 -15.32 0.09
CA TYR A 110 2.01 -16.13 0.91
C TYR A 110 2.51 -16.32 2.35
N SER A 111 3.74 -15.87 2.65
CA SER A 111 4.29 -15.99 4.00
C SER A 111 3.65 -15.00 4.99
N LEU A 112 3.50 -15.43 6.24
CA LEU A 112 3.05 -14.57 7.33
C LEU A 112 3.99 -13.38 7.56
N HIS A 113 5.29 -13.56 7.29
CA HIS A 113 6.28 -12.49 7.38
C HIS A 113 6.03 -11.40 6.35
N TYR A 114 5.70 -11.79 5.12
CA TYR A 114 5.33 -10.88 4.05
C TYR A 114 4.03 -10.12 4.37
N GLU A 115 2.97 -10.82 4.76
CA GLU A 115 1.69 -10.19 5.11
C GLU A 115 1.84 -9.17 6.24
N ARG A 116 2.58 -9.54 7.30
CA ARG A 116 2.91 -8.62 8.40
C ARG A 116 3.69 -7.42 7.90
N PHE A 117 4.69 -7.62 7.03
CA PHE A 117 5.47 -6.52 6.49
C PHE A 117 4.61 -5.54 5.70
N ILE A 118 3.67 -6.02 4.89
CA ILE A 118 2.73 -5.15 4.15
C ILE A 118 1.84 -4.35 5.09
N THR A 119 1.24 -5.01 6.08
CA THR A 119 0.43 -4.33 7.11
C THR A 119 1.23 -3.22 7.78
N HIS A 120 2.46 -3.53 8.14
CA HIS A 120 3.41 -2.60 8.74
C HIS A 120 3.77 -1.43 7.82
N LEU A 121 4.05 -1.68 6.54
CA LEU A 121 4.31 -0.64 5.56
C LEU A 121 3.09 0.25 5.30
N LYS A 122 1.86 -0.28 5.36
CA LYS A 122 0.64 0.54 5.26
C LYS A 122 0.58 1.58 6.36
N PHE A 123 0.77 1.16 7.62
CA PHE A 123 0.77 2.10 8.76
C PHE A 123 1.95 3.08 8.71
N PHE A 124 3.13 2.60 8.30
CA PHE A 124 4.30 3.45 8.10
C PHE A 124 4.01 4.56 7.07
N ALA A 125 3.56 4.19 5.86
CA ALA A 125 3.23 5.13 4.80
C ALA A 125 2.11 6.10 5.20
N GLN A 126 1.07 5.60 5.88
CA GLN A 126 -0.03 6.42 6.39
C GLN A 126 0.44 7.47 7.41
N ARG A 127 1.33 7.10 8.35
CA ARG A 127 1.90 8.04 9.34
C ARG A 127 2.73 9.12 8.65
N MET A 128 3.56 8.74 7.69
CA MET A 128 4.38 9.68 6.93
C MET A 128 3.54 10.69 6.15
N ILE A 129 2.53 10.22 5.40
CA ILE A 129 1.67 11.07 4.58
C ILE A 129 0.78 11.97 5.44
N SER A 130 0.36 11.49 6.62
CA SER A 130 -0.39 12.32 7.58
C SER A 130 0.47 13.34 8.33
N GLY A 131 1.80 13.32 8.17
CA GLY A 131 2.73 14.25 8.80
C GLY A 131 2.86 14.08 10.32
N LYS A 132 2.51 12.91 10.86
CA LYS A 132 2.65 12.63 12.30
C LYS A 132 4.12 12.42 12.63
N ILE A 133 4.73 13.43 13.25
CA ILE A 133 6.10 13.35 13.76
C ILE A 133 6.10 12.46 15.00
N ILE A 134 6.90 11.40 14.98
CA ILE A 134 7.19 10.58 16.16
C ILE A 134 8.38 11.24 16.86
N LYS A 135 8.26 11.51 18.17
CA LYS A 135 9.37 12.00 18.97
C LYS A 135 10.32 10.84 19.27
N ASP A 136 11.59 11.09 19.04
CA ASP A 136 12.70 10.16 19.22
C ASP A 136 13.11 10.18 20.70
N ASP A 137 12.98 9.06 21.42
CA ASP A 137 13.33 8.99 22.85
C ASP A 137 14.41 7.94 23.19
N ASP A 138 14.87 7.07 22.26
CA ASP A 138 15.76 5.95 22.63
C ASP A 138 16.84 5.56 21.59
N THR A 139 17.91 6.36 21.53
CA THR A 139 19.05 6.19 20.58
C THR A 139 19.89 4.92 20.79
N ASN A 140 19.98 4.40 22.02
CA ASN A 140 20.84 3.25 22.35
C ASN A 140 20.38 1.94 21.67
N PHE A 141 19.07 1.74 21.52
CA PHE A 141 18.53 0.52 20.90
C PHE A 141 18.76 0.51 19.38
N CYS A 142 18.74 1.69 18.75
CA CYS A 142 19.00 1.85 17.32
C CYS A 142 20.44 1.44 16.93
N GLU A 143 21.44 1.80 17.74
CA GLU A 143 22.83 1.41 17.49
C GLU A 143 23.06 -0.11 17.53
N MET A 144 22.40 -0.79 18.47
CA MET A 144 22.45 -2.25 18.58
C MET A 144 21.88 -2.92 17.33
N ILE A 145 20.71 -2.47 16.87
CA ILE A 145 20.06 -3.00 15.66
C ILE A 145 20.92 -2.77 14.41
N LYS A 146 21.49 -1.57 14.27
CA LYS A 146 22.42 -1.24 13.18
C LYS A 146 23.64 -2.17 13.17
N THR A 147 24.17 -2.50 14.35
CA THR A 147 25.35 -3.36 14.48
C THR A 147 25.02 -4.82 14.23
N GLN A 148 23.86 -5.30 14.69
CA GLN A 148 23.45 -6.70 14.58
C GLN A 148 22.90 -7.05 13.18
N TYR A 149 22.21 -6.13 12.52
CA TYR A 149 21.53 -6.35 11.24
C TYR A 149 22.04 -5.42 10.14
N LYS A 150 23.37 -5.35 9.99
CA LYS A 150 24.06 -4.43 9.06
C LYS A 150 23.50 -4.42 7.64
N GLU A 151 23.25 -5.59 7.05
CA GLU A 151 22.74 -5.67 5.67
C GLU A 151 21.30 -5.16 5.56
N ALA A 152 20.42 -5.56 6.49
CA ALA A 152 19.05 -5.06 6.54
C ALA A 152 19.01 -3.54 6.78
N TYR A 153 19.92 -3.03 7.61
CA TYR A 153 20.07 -1.60 7.86
C TYR A 153 20.53 -0.86 6.59
N SER A 154 21.50 -1.41 5.84
CA SER A 154 21.92 -0.85 4.55
C SER A 154 20.76 -0.80 3.53
N CYS A 155 19.87 -1.80 3.55
CA CYS A 155 18.64 -1.75 2.76
C CYS A 155 17.67 -0.65 3.25
N ALA A 156 17.49 -0.52 4.57
CA ALA A 156 16.70 0.56 5.16
C ALA A 156 17.24 1.94 4.77
N GLU A 157 18.57 2.13 4.66
CA GLU A 157 19.16 3.38 4.20
C GLU A 157 18.82 3.70 2.74
N LYS A 158 18.71 2.70 1.87
CA LYS A 158 18.21 2.89 0.50
C LYS A 158 16.75 3.33 0.50
N ILE A 159 15.92 2.75 1.38
CA ILE A 159 14.53 3.16 1.57
C ILE A 159 14.45 4.59 2.10
N LYS A 160 15.28 4.98 3.09
CA LYS A 160 15.36 6.36 3.60
C LYS A 160 15.64 7.36 2.48
N LYS A 161 16.61 7.05 1.60
CA LYS A 161 16.94 7.90 0.45
C LYS A 161 15.78 8.03 -0.54
N TYR A 162 15.10 6.92 -0.83
CA TYR A 162 13.91 6.91 -1.68
C TYR A 162 12.79 7.78 -1.08
N VAL A 163 12.48 7.55 0.19
CA VAL A 163 11.44 8.26 0.94
C VAL A 163 11.72 9.77 0.99
N LEU A 164 12.95 10.16 1.29
CA LEU A 164 13.34 11.58 1.30
C LEU A 164 13.18 12.22 -0.07
N LYS A 165 13.57 11.52 -1.14
CA LYS A 165 13.51 12.04 -2.50
C LYS A 165 12.08 12.21 -3.01
N ASP A 166 11.24 11.19 -2.82
CA ASP A 166 9.93 11.12 -3.48
C ASP A 166 8.79 11.70 -2.61
N PHE A 167 8.98 11.77 -1.29
CA PHE A 167 7.97 12.27 -0.35
C PHE A 167 8.44 13.43 0.53
N ASN A 168 9.70 13.88 0.37
CA ASN A 168 10.30 14.95 1.18
C ASN A 168 10.16 14.72 2.69
N HIS A 169 10.29 13.46 3.11
CA HIS A 169 10.17 13.04 4.50
C HIS A 169 11.49 12.42 4.96
N GLU A 170 12.00 12.89 6.10
CA GLU A 170 13.19 12.31 6.71
C GLU A 170 12.80 11.27 7.75
N LEU A 171 13.29 10.04 7.57
CA LEU A 171 13.03 8.97 8.52
C LEU A 171 13.83 9.15 9.81
N SER A 172 13.13 9.01 10.94
CA SER A 172 13.72 9.00 12.28
C SER A 172 14.52 7.72 12.55
N ASP A 173 15.29 7.70 13.64
CA ASP A 173 16.04 6.51 14.03
C ASP A 173 15.12 5.34 14.41
N GLU A 174 13.98 5.61 15.06
CA GLU A 174 12.94 4.60 15.32
C GLU A 174 12.37 3.99 14.04
N GLU A 175 12.12 4.81 13.01
CA GLU A 175 11.62 4.33 11.72
C GLU A 175 12.67 3.53 10.95
N MET A 176 13.94 3.95 11.04
CA MET A 176 15.07 3.21 10.49
C MET A 176 15.22 1.84 11.16
N MET A 177 15.12 1.81 12.49
CA MET A 177 15.16 0.58 13.26
C MET A 177 14.00 -0.35 12.90
N TYR A 178 12.78 0.20 12.86
CA TYR A 178 11.57 -0.52 12.49
C TYR A 178 11.72 -1.19 11.12
N LEU A 179 12.11 -0.42 10.09
CA LEU A 179 12.36 -0.96 8.75
C LEU A 179 13.42 -2.06 8.78
N THR A 180 14.52 -1.84 9.50
CA THR A 180 15.63 -2.80 9.61
C THR A 180 15.16 -4.15 10.17
N VAL A 181 14.37 -4.14 11.25
CA VAL A 181 13.86 -5.37 11.87
C VAL A 181 12.90 -6.11 10.93
N HIS A 182 12.00 -5.40 10.27
CA HIS A 182 11.04 -6.03 9.36
C HIS A 182 11.69 -6.57 8.09
N ILE A 183 12.65 -5.83 7.52
CA ILE A 183 13.48 -6.32 6.42
C ILE A 183 14.25 -7.56 6.86
N LYS A 184 14.87 -7.56 8.04
CA LYS A 184 15.60 -8.74 8.51
C LYS A 184 14.71 -9.98 8.64
N ARG A 185 13.44 -9.80 9.03
CA ARG A 185 12.47 -10.90 9.14
C ARG A 185 12.01 -11.43 7.79
N ILE A 186 11.82 -10.57 6.79
CA ILE A 186 11.31 -11.00 5.49
C ILE A 186 12.38 -11.64 4.59
N ILE A 187 13.66 -11.28 4.77
CA ILE A 187 14.77 -11.89 4.03
C ILE A 187 15.25 -13.21 4.64
N LYS A 188 14.75 -13.57 5.82
CA LYS A 188 15.15 -14.79 6.51
C LYS A 188 14.21 -15.90 6.02
N GLU A 189 14.72 -16.78 5.18
CA GLU A 189 14.10 -18.07 4.91
C GLU A 189 14.04 -18.85 6.23
N ASP A 190 12.90 -19.50 6.51
CA ASP A 190 12.76 -20.44 7.63
C ASP A 190 13.71 -21.64 7.45
#